data_AF-D8FU24-F1
#
_entry.id   AF-D8FU24-F1
#
_cell.length_a   1.000
_cell.length_b   1.000
_cell.length_c   1.000
_cell.angle_alpha   90.00
_cell.angle_beta   90.00
_cell.angle_gamma   90.00
#
_symmetry.space_group_name_H-M   'P 1'
#
loop_
_entity.id
_entity.type
_entity.pdbx_description
1 polymer ?
#
loop_
_entity_poly.entity_id
_entity_poly.type
_entity_poly.pdbx_seq_one_letter_code
_entity_poly.pdbx_strand_id
1 'polypeptide(L)' 'MQCPECLKMYVNGLGFRAIGRVKNVHHTTIINWVKQVGKLLPDFYEPEITPQVGELDELETFVGSKKIKPGYGQQ' A
#
# COMPACT_ATOMS: atom_id res chain seq x y z
N MET A 1 -18.84 3.66 -4.00
CA MET A 1 -18.94 2.27 -3.52
C MET A 1 -17.53 1.77 -3.25
N GLN A 2 -17.17 1.56 -1.99
CA GLN A 2 -15.86 1.04 -1.58
C GLN A 2 -15.99 -0.48 -1.44
N CYS A 3 -14.93 -1.23 -1.78
CA CYS A 3 -14.91 -2.70 -1.74
C CYS A 3 -14.08 -3.18 -0.53
N PRO A 4 -14.69 -3.57 0.61
CA PRO A 4 -13.95 -4.01 1.79
C PRO A 4 -13.13 -5.28 1.52
N GLU A 5 -13.65 -6.17 0.69
CA GLU A 5 -12.97 -7.41 0.32
C GLU A 5 -11.70 -7.16 -0.50
N CYS A 6 -11.68 -6.10 -1.31
CA CYS A 6 -10.50 -5.68 -2.08
C CYS A 6 -9.38 -5.21 -1.16
N LEU A 7 -9.71 -4.53 -0.06
CA LEU A 7 -8.74 -4.11 0.95
C LEU A 7 -8.17 -5.33 1.69
N LYS A 8 -9.03 -6.29 2.05
CA LYS A 8 -8.59 -7.56 2.66
C LYS A 8 -7.64 -8.33 1.73
N MET A 9 -7.96 -8.41 0.44
CA MET A 9 -7.07 -9.04 -0.55
C MET A 9 -5.73 -8.32 -0.65
N TYR A 10 -5.70 -6.99 -0.62
CA TYR A 10 -4.47 -6.20 -0.66
C TYR A 10 -3.58 -6.43 0.57
N VAL A 11 -4.15 -6.37 1.77
CA VAL A 11 -3.43 -6.62 3.03
C VAL A 11 -2.91 -8.06 3.10
N ASN A 12 -3.62 -9.01 2.50
CA ASN A 12 -3.18 -10.41 2.38
C ASN A 12 -2.15 -10.64 1.25
N GLY A 13 -1.61 -9.58 0.63
CA GLY A 13 -0.51 -9.67 -0.33
C GLY A 13 -0.91 -9.84 -1.80
N LEU A 14 -2.20 -9.75 -2.16
CA LEU A 14 -2.58 -9.75 -3.58
C LEU A 14 -2.23 -8.39 -4.22
N GLY A 15 -1.54 -8.43 -5.35
CA GLY A 15 -1.24 -7.24 -6.14
C GLY A 15 -2.49 -6.60 -6.77
N PHE A 16 -2.49 -5.28 -6.97
CA PHE A 16 -3.64 -4.52 -7.49
C PHE A 16 -4.22 -5.07 -8.81
N ARG A 17 -3.37 -5.56 -9.72
CA ARG A 17 -3.80 -6.20 -10.97
C ARG A 17 -4.48 -7.54 -10.74
N ALA A 18 -4.03 -8.32 -9.76
CA ALA A 18 -4.67 -9.59 -9.39
C ALA A 18 -6.06 -9.34 -8.81
N ILE A 19 -6.18 -8.40 -7.88
CA ILE A 19 -7.46 -8.01 -7.29
C ILE A 19 -8.42 -7.46 -8.36
N GLY A 20 -7.91 -6.65 -9.30
CA GLY A 20 -8.70 -6.13 -10.41
C GLY A 20 -9.29 -7.22 -11.30
N ARG A 21 -8.53 -8.29 -11.56
CA ARG A 21 -9.02 -9.48 -12.29
C ARG A 21 -10.09 -10.24 -11.50
N VAL A 22 -9.90 -10.43 -10.19
CA VAL A 22 -10.86 -11.15 -9.33
C VAL A 22 -12.18 -10.40 -9.20
N LYS A 23 -12.13 -9.06 -9.10
CA LYS A 23 -13.30 -8.22 -8.86
C LYS A 23 -13.89 -7.61 -10.13
N ASN A 24 -13.28 -7.88 -11.29
CA ASN A 24 -13.63 -7.29 -12.58
C ASN A 24 -13.71 -5.75 -12.53
N VAL A 25 -12.73 -5.15 -11.85
CA VAL A 25 -12.61 -3.69 -11.70
C VAL A 25 -11.22 -3.27 -12.14
N HIS A 26 -11.11 -2.09 -12.76
CA HIS A 26 -9.82 -1.57 -13.17
C HIS A 26 -8.90 -1.34 -11.96
N HIS A 27 -7.65 -1.80 -12.04
CA HIS A 27 -6.70 -1.77 -10.93
C HIS A 27 -6.43 -0.36 -10.36
N THR A 28 -6.60 0.70 -11.16
CA THR A 28 -6.48 2.09 -10.68
C THR A 28 -7.58 2.46 -9.68
N THR A 29 -8.78 1.91 -9.82
CA THR A 29 -9.88 2.11 -8.86
C THR A 29 -9.51 1.53 -7.50
N ILE A 30 -8.87 0.35 -7.48
CA ILE A 30 -8.39 -0.28 -6.24
C ILE A 30 -7.28 0.56 -5.61
N ILE A 31 -6.33 1.06 -6.40
CA ILE A 31 -5.28 1.97 -5.91
C ILE A 31 -5.90 3.22 -5.27
N ASN A 32 -6.92 3.81 -5.91
CA ASN A 32 -7.61 4.98 -5.38
C ASN A 32 -8.32 4.69 -4.06
N TRP A 33 -8.97 3.53 -3.93
CA TRP A 33 -9.59 3.11 -2.67
C TRP A 33 -8.56 2.91 -1.55
N VAL A 34 -7.43 2.26 -1.85
CA VAL A 34 -6.34 2.06 -0.88
C VAL A 34 -5.77 3.40 -0.42
N LYS A 35 -5.57 4.36 -1.34
CA LYS A 35 -5.14 5.72 -1.00
C LYS A 35 -6.15 6.46 -0.13
N GLN A 36 -7.46 6.31 -0.39
CA GLN A 36 -8.50 6.95 0.42
C GLN A 36 -8.50 6.40 1.84
N VAL A 37 -8.35 5.08 2.01
CA VAL A 37 -8.25 4.46 3.34
C VAL A 37 -6.96 4.87 4.05
N GLY A 38 -5.84 4.90 3.33
CA GLY A 38 -4.55 5.30 3.90
C GLY A 38 -4.57 6.72 4.47
N LYS A 39 -5.35 7.64 3.88
CA LYS A 39 -5.53 9.01 4.41
C LYS A 39 -6.36 9.09 5.70
N LEU A 40 -7.13 8.04 6.03
CA LEU A 40 -7.92 7.98 7.26
C LEU A 40 -7.10 7.40 8.42
N LEU A 41 -5.97 6.75 8.12
CA LEU A 41 -5.08 6.20 9.13
C LEU A 41 -4.20 7.33 9.69
N PRO A 42 -3.87 7.30 10.99
CA PRO A 42 -2.92 8.24 11.57
C PRO A 42 -1.53 8.04 10.94
N ASP A 43 -0.78 9.13 10.80
CA ASP A 43 0.59 9.09 10.24
C ASP A 43 1.56 8.28 11.10
N PHE A 44 1.27 8.20 12.40
CA PHE A 44 2.08 7.45 13.36
C PHE A 44 1.19 6.60 14.27
N TYR A 45 1.70 5.43 14.64
CA TYR A 45 1.08 4.59 15.67
C TYR A 45 1.44 5.17 17.04
N GLU A 46 0.48 5.80 17.71
CA GLU A 46 0.63 6.20 19.11
C GLU A 46 0.14 5.05 20.01
N PRO A 47 1.03 4.26 20.62
CA PRO A 47 0.62 3.27 21.59
C PRO A 47 0.08 3.97 22.85
N GLU A 48 -1.07 3.51 23.34
CA GLU A 48 -1.66 4.02 24.60
C GLU A 48 -0.76 3.70 25.82
N ILE A 49 0.07 2.65 25.71
CA ILE A 49 0.97 2.18 26.76
C ILE A 49 2.35 1.91 26.15
N THR A 50 3.39 2.56 26.66
CA THR A 50 4.77 2.26 26.27
C THR A 50 5.16 0.88 26.82
N PRO A 51 5.54 -0.09 25.96
CA PRO A 51 5.92 -1.42 26.42
C PRO A 51 7.21 -1.34 27.25
N GLN A 52 7.27 -2.11 28.33
CA GLN A 52 8.44 -2.15 29.23
C GLN A 52 9.65 -2.87 28.60
N VAL A 53 9.39 -3.71 27.59
CA VAL A 53 10.38 -4.38 26.73
C VAL A 53 9.82 -4.36 25.30
N GLY A 54 10.61 -3.88 24.34
CA GLY A 54 10.24 -3.86 22.91
C GLY A 54 11.14 -4.79 22.12
N GLU A 55 10.55 -5.70 21.34
CA GLU A 55 11.27 -6.50 20.35
C GLU A 55 11.37 -5.71 19.04
N LEU A 56 12.58 -5.61 18.48
CA LEU A 56 12.81 -5.01 17.17
C LEU A 56 12.95 -6.13 16.15
N ASP A 57 11.95 -6.28 15.29
CA ASP A 57 12.00 -7.19 14.16
C ASP A 57 12.44 -6.42 12.91
N GLU A 58 13.52 -6.85 12.26
CA GLU A 58 14.08 -6.18 11.08
C GLU A 58 13.45 -6.76 9.81
N LEU A 59 12.56 -5.98 9.19
CA LEU A 59 11.99 -6.31 7.88
C LEU A 59 12.70 -5.53 6.76
N GLU A 60 13.42 -6.26 5.91
CA GLU A 60 14.01 -5.68 4.70
C GLU A 60 12.96 -5.53 3.60
N THR A 61 12.70 -4.30 3.17
CA THR A 61 11.89 -4.04 1.98
C THR A 61 12.78 -3.42 0.91
N PHE A 62 12.98 -4.12 -0.21
CA PHE A 62 13.72 -3.56 -1.34
C PHE A 62 12.88 -2.47 -2.03
N VAL A 63 13.15 -1.22 -1.70
CA VAL A 63 12.57 -0.07 -2.41
C VAL A 63 13.53 0.30 -3.54
N GLY A 64 13.13 -0.01 -4.78
CA GLY A 64 13.91 0.35 -5.95
C GLY A 64 14.01 1.88 -6.11
N SER A 65 15.15 2.47 -5.72
CA SER A 65 15.44 3.88 -5.96
C SER A 65 15.72 4.11 -7.45
N LYS A 66 14.89 4.96 -8.10
CA LYS A 66 15.08 5.31 -9.52
C LYS A 66 16.33 6.18 -9.70
N LYS A 67 17.40 5.62 -10.30
CA LYS A 67 18.67 6.33 -10.58
C LYS A 67 18.65 7.13 -11.90
N ILE A 68 17.67 8.00 -12.15
CA ILE A 68 17.63 8.73 -13.44
C ILE A 68 17.22 10.20 -13.27
N LYS A 69 18.06 11.11 -13.78
CA LYS A 69 17.65 12.49 -14.14
C LYS A 69 16.56 12.39 -15.22
N PRO A 70 15.49 13.20 -15.19
CA PRO A 70 14.44 13.14 -16.21
C PRO A 70 15.01 13.58 -17.57
N GLY A 71 15.34 12.61 -18.43
CA GLY A 71 15.59 12.85 -19.84
C GLY A 71 14.27 12.76 -20.60
N TYR A 72 13.96 13.81 -21.37
CA TYR A 72 12.84 13.84 -22.31
C TYR A 72 13.21 13.00 -23.54
N GLY A 73 12.51 11.88 -23.75
CA GLY A 73 12.51 11.22 -25.05
C GLY A 73 11.58 11.99 -25.98
N GLN A 74 12.13 12.63 -27.02
CA GLN A 74 11.33 13.12 -28.15
C GLN A 74 10.97 11.90 -29.02
N GLN A 75 9.68 11.62 -29.14
CA GLN A 75 9.11 10.88 -30.26
C GLN A 75 8.13 11.81 -30.97
#